data_AF-A0A3N9TQ47-F1
#
_entry.id   AF-A0A3N9TQ47-F1
#
_cell.length_a   1.000
_cell.length_b   1.000
_cell.length_c   1.000
_cell.angle_alpha   90.00
_cell.angle_beta   90.00
_cell.angle_gamma   90.00
#
_symmetry.space_group_name_H-M   'P 1'
#
loop_
_entity.id
_entity.type
_entity.pdbx_description
1 polymer ?
#
loop_
_entity_poly.entity_id
_entity_poly.type
_entity_poly.pdbx_seq_one_letter_code
_entity_poly.pdbx_strand_id
1 'polypeptide(L)'
;MKKIFCINCYEESKHDEKFVAEIVNVRGLDLEVEHRYLECTICGELMEDPSNLDYNYIIDFKEYRRVKGLLQPEEIKMIREMYNMSQRDFADVLGMSHATLCRYEGGALQTEHHNSTFILATTPNALHKLVYMKFQATGNEKYENMLENIARVAGDIHNLSSNKSDHLELERMRGELLGYTNKFSKTQSIGTHVTKLLSGKHIKIHEDRRKVMSNFKGESGWKV
;
A
#
# COMPACT_ATOMS: atom_id res chain seq x y z
N MET A 1 -28.43 -4.52 26.91
CA MET A 1 -27.53 -5.49 26.24
C MET A 1 -28.36 -6.29 25.25
N LYS A 2 -27.92 -6.35 23.98
CA LYS A 2 -28.58 -7.14 22.94
C LYS A 2 -28.25 -8.61 23.16
N LYS A 3 -29.25 -9.49 23.13
CA LYS A 3 -29.03 -10.95 23.10
C LYS A 3 -28.80 -11.38 21.66
N ILE A 4 -27.93 -12.36 21.46
CA ILE A 4 -27.62 -12.94 20.14
C ILE A 4 -27.89 -14.44 20.25
N PHE A 5 -28.33 -15.05 19.15
CA PHE A 5 -28.56 -16.48 19.08
C PHE A 5 -27.22 -17.21 18.93
N CYS A 6 -26.94 -18.18 19.80
CA CYS A 6 -25.74 -19.00 19.71
C CYS A 6 -25.98 -20.24 18.85
N ILE A 7 -25.16 -20.44 17.81
CA ILE A 7 -25.28 -21.57 16.88
C ILE A 7 -24.82 -22.91 17.48
N ASN A 8 -24.06 -22.89 18.58
CA ASN A 8 -23.54 -24.09 19.22
C ASN A 8 -24.54 -24.67 20.25
N CYS A 9 -25.04 -23.84 21.17
CA CYS A 9 -26.01 -24.29 22.18
C CYS A 9 -27.48 -24.07 21.82
N TYR A 10 -27.77 -23.39 20.69
CA TYR A 10 -29.12 -23.08 20.21
C TYR A 10 -29.96 -22.23 21.17
N GLU A 11 -29.31 -21.42 22.01
CA GLU A 11 -29.96 -20.55 22.98
C GLU A 11 -29.69 -19.07 22.70
N GLU A 12 -30.62 -18.20 23.09
CA GLU A 12 -30.39 -16.75 23.09
C GLU A 12 -29.68 -16.31 24.37
N SER A 13 -28.42 -15.91 24.22
CA SER A 13 -27.60 -15.51 25.36
C SER A 13 -27.08 -14.07 25.25
N LYS A 14 -26.62 -13.57 26.39
CA LYS A 14 -25.67 -12.45 26.38
C LYS A 14 -24.34 -12.95 25.81
N HIS A 15 -23.55 -12.00 25.33
CA HIS A 15 -22.22 -12.26 24.80
C HIS A 15 -21.26 -11.22 25.36
N ASP A 16 -20.04 -11.66 25.63
CA ASP A 16 -18.94 -10.80 26.03
C ASP A 16 -17.92 -10.72 24.89
N GLU A 17 -17.27 -9.58 24.73
CA GLU A 17 -16.23 -9.43 23.71
C GLU A 17 -14.95 -10.12 24.16
N LYS A 18 -14.34 -10.88 23.25
CA LYS A 18 -13.11 -11.61 23.49
C LYS A 18 -12.14 -11.38 22.34
N PHE A 19 -10.89 -11.13 22.68
CA PHE A 19 -9.82 -10.92 21.72
C PHE A 19 -8.88 -12.12 21.73
N VAL A 20 -8.58 -12.65 20.55
CA VAL A 20 -7.76 -13.86 20.38
C VAL A 20 -6.68 -13.56 19.35
N ALA A 21 -5.42 -13.81 19.71
CA ALA A 21 -4.30 -13.73 18.78
C ALA A 21 -4.25 -15.00 17.92
N GLU A 22 -4.30 -14.84 16.61
CA GLU A 22 -4.29 -15.94 15.64
C GLU A 22 -3.23 -15.71 14.56
N ILE A 23 -2.71 -16.80 14.00
CA ILE A 23 -1.83 -16.74 12.85
C ILE A 23 -2.67 -16.93 11.59
N VAL A 24 -2.75 -15.88 10.77
CA VAL A 24 -3.47 -15.88 9.50
C VAL A 24 -2.50 -15.83 8.32
N ASN A 25 -2.82 -16.54 7.24
CA ASN A 25 -2.06 -16.44 6.00
C ASN A 25 -2.73 -15.49 5.02
N VAL A 26 -2.09 -14.35 4.75
CA VAL A 26 -2.56 -13.38 3.76
C VAL A 26 -1.56 -13.34 2.60
N ARG A 27 -1.98 -13.81 1.42
CA ARG A 27 -1.15 -13.88 0.20
C ARG A 27 0.21 -14.56 0.43
N GLY A 28 0.24 -15.63 1.22
CA GLY A 28 1.47 -16.38 1.51
C GLY A 28 2.34 -15.78 2.61
N LEU A 29 1.89 -14.74 3.31
CA LEU A 29 2.54 -14.20 4.51
C LEU A 29 1.73 -14.57 5.74
N ASP A 30 2.37 -15.27 6.68
CA ASP A 30 1.80 -15.54 8.00
C ASP A 30 1.93 -14.30 8.90
N LEU A 31 0.81 -13.88 9.47
CA LEU A 31 0.69 -12.70 10.32
C LEU A 31 0.03 -13.11 11.64
N GLU A 32 0.59 -12.65 12.76
CA GLU A 32 -0.08 -12.74 14.06
C GLU A 32 -1.00 -11.53 14.22
N VAL A 33 -2.31 -11.76 14.25
CA VAL A 33 -3.35 -10.74 14.28
C VAL A 33 -4.29 -10.98 15.45
N GLU A 34 -4.66 -9.92 16.15
CA GLU A 34 -5.64 -9.99 17.23
C GLU A 34 -7.06 -9.82 16.66
N HIS A 35 -7.82 -10.91 16.69
CA HIS A 35 -9.21 -10.98 16.24
C HIS A 35 -10.20 -10.77 17.37
N ARG A 36 -11.35 -10.18 17.04
CA ARG A 36 -12.48 -9.96 17.94
C ARG A 36 -13.54 -11.02 17.71
N TYR A 37 -14.01 -11.60 18.80
CA TYR A 37 -15.10 -12.56 18.85
C TYR A 37 -16.10 -12.20 19.94
N LEU A 38 -17.28 -12.78 19.85
CA LEU A 38 -18.33 -12.75 20.85
C LEU A 38 -18.38 -14.12 21.54
N GLU A 39 -18.07 -14.15 22.84
CA GLU A 39 -18.12 -15.36 23.66
C GLU A 39 -19.52 -15.55 24.25
N CYS A 40 -20.14 -16.70 24.00
CA CYS A 40 -21.45 -17.05 24.55
C CYS A 40 -21.35 -17.27 26.07
N THR A 41 -22.14 -16.54 26.87
CA THR A 41 -22.12 -16.68 28.34
C THR A 41 -22.69 -18.01 28.87
N ILE A 42 -23.29 -18.84 28.00
CA ILE A 42 -23.88 -20.14 28.38
C ILE A 42 -22.91 -21.29 28.10
N CYS A 43 -22.37 -21.37 26.88
CA CYS A 43 -21.54 -22.50 26.46
C CYS A 43 -20.07 -22.15 26.20
N GLY A 44 -19.70 -20.86 26.19
CA GLY A 44 -18.33 -20.39 25.94
C GLY A 44 -17.91 -20.37 24.46
N GLU A 45 -18.83 -20.64 23.53
CA GLU A 45 -18.53 -20.59 22.09
C GLU A 45 -18.09 -19.19 21.65
N LEU A 46 -17.03 -19.12 20.82
CA LEU A 46 -16.59 -17.89 20.16
C LEU A 46 -17.25 -17.78 18.80
N MET A 47 -17.96 -16.69 18.57
CA MET A 47 -18.61 -16.41 17.30
C MET A 47 -18.14 -15.09 16.74
N GLU A 48 -18.05 -14.98 15.42
CA GLU A 48 -17.90 -13.68 14.78
C GLU A 48 -19.13 -12.80 15.07
N ASP A 49 -18.93 -11.49 15.12
CA ASP A 49 -20.02 -10.55 15.35
C ASP A 49 -20.94 -10.52 14.12
N PRO A 50 -22.20 -10.98 14.21
CA PRO A 50 -23.10 -11.02 13.05
C PRO A 50 -23.46 -9.62 12.53
N SER A 51 -23.22 -8.57 13.32
CA SER A 51 -23.41 -7.19 12.88
C SER A 51 -22.22 -6.64 12.07
N ASN A 52 -21.06 -7.31 12.13
CA ASN A 52 -19.86 -6.93 11.39
C ASN A 52 -18.95 -8.14 11.13
N LEU A 53 -19.39 -9.01 10.21
CA LEU A 53 -18.67 -10.24 9.83
C LEU A 53 -17.29 -9.94 9.21
N ASP A 54 -17.13 -8.79 8.56
CA ASP A 54 -15.88 -8.43 7.88
C ASP A 54 -14.82 -7.84 8.82
N TYR A 55 -15.12 -7.65 10.12
CA TYR A 55 -14.22 -6.95 11.05
C TYR A 55 -12.82 -7.56 11.10
N ASN A 56 -12.73 -8.88 11.33
CA ASN A 56 -11.44 -9.57 11.44
C ASN A 56 -10.68 -9.55 10.10
N TYR A 57 -11.38 -9.77 8.99
CA TYR A 57 -10.81 -9.67 7.65
C TYR A 57 -10.24 -8.28 7.33
N ILE A 58 -10.90 -7.22 7.76
CA ILE A 58 -10.39 -5.85 7.60
C ILE A 58 -9.11 -5.65 8.40
N ILE A 59 -9.02 -6.20 9.60
CA ILE A 59 -7.81 -6.13 10.44
C ILE A 59 -6.66 -6.91 9.80
N ASP A 60 -6.92 -8.12 9.29
CA ASP A 60 -5.92 -8.92 8.55
C ASP A 60 -5.28 -8.12 7.42
N PHE A 61 -6.12 -7.46 6.62
CA PHE A 61 -5.65 -6.67 5.49
C PHE A 61 -4.95 -5.40 5.92
N LYS A 62 -5.37 -4.77 7.02
CA LYS A 62 -4.70 -3.62 7.60
C LYS A 62 -3.30 -3.99 8.06
N GLU A 63 -3.15 -5.12 8.75
CA GLU A 63 -1.87 -5.61 9.24
C GLU A 63 -0.96 -6.06 8.10
N TYR A 64 -1.50 -6.76 7.10
CA TYR A 64 -0.77 -7.12 5.89
C TYR A 64 -0.18 -5.88 5.20
N ARG A 65 -0.99 -4.81 5.04
CA ARG A 65 -0.52 -3.56 4.46
C ARG A 65 0.58 -2.92 5.29
N ARG A 66 0.43 -2.88 6.61
CA ARG A 66 1.43 -2.34 7.54
C ARG A 66 2.76 -3.07 7.40
N VAL A 67 2.76 -4.40 7.34
CA VAL A 67 3.98 -5.21 7.20
C VAL A 67 4.61 -5.06 5.83
N LYS A 68 3.80 -4.93 4.77
CA LYS A 68 4.28 -4.76 3.39
C LYS A 68 4.63 -3.31 3.00
N GLY A 69 4.30 -2.32 3.84
CA GLY A 69 4.48 -0.90 3.49
C GLY A 69 3.52 -0.43 2.39
N LEU A 70 2.32 -1.01 2.35
CA LEU A 70 1.26 -0.64 1.43
C LEU A 70 0.35 0.42 2.04
N LEU A 71 -0.15 1.33 1.21
CA LEU A 71 -1.10 2.36 1.65
C LEU A 71 -2.42 1.75 2.10
N GLN A 72 -2.97 2.27 3.20
CA GLN A 72 -4.32 1.98 3.65
C GLN A 72 -5.36 2.60 2.71
N PRO A 73 -6.59 2.05 2.65
CA PRO A 73 -7.66 2.57 1.80
C PRO A 73 -7.93 4.07 2.00
N GLU A 74 -7.87 4.52 3.25
CA GLU A 74 -8.08 5.91 3.64
C GLU A 74 -6.94 6.80 3.13
N GLU A 75 -5.70 6.32 3.14
CA GLU A 75 -4.55 7.05 2.62
C GLU A 75 -4.64 7.22 1.10
N ILE A 76 -5.06 6.18 0.37
CA ILE A 76 -5.29 6.25 -1.08
C ILE A 76 -6.36 7.31 -1.39
N LYS A 77 -7.46 7.29 -0.63
CA LYS A 77 -8.55 8.26 -0.73
C LYS A 77 -8.08 9.68 -0.42
N MET A 78 -7.28 9.87 0.63
CA MET A 78 -6.72 11.17 1.00
C MET A 78 -5.82 11.75 -0.09
N ILE A 79 -4.96 10.93 -0.72
CA ILE A 79 -4.11 11.38 -1.83
C ILE A 79 -4.97 11.91 -2.98
N ARG A 80 -6.04 11.20 -3.33
CA ARG A 80 -6.96 11.64 -4.38
C ARG A 80 -7.66 12.96 -4.02
N GLU A 81 -8.18 13.05 -2.80
CA GLU A 81 -8.97 14.19 -2.33
C GLU A 81 -8.12 15.45 -2.14
N MET A 82 -6.82 15.30 -1.86
CA MET A 82 -5.85 16.40 -1.83
C MET A 82 -5.87 17.23 -3.12
N TYR A 83 -6.03 16.58 -4.28
CA TYR A 83 -6.08 17.23 -5.59
C TYR A 83 -7.51 17.55 -6.06
N ASN A 84 -8.52 17.37 -5.20
CA ASN A 84 -9.93 17.54 -5.53
C ASN A 84 -10.38 16.72 -6.75
N MET A 85 -9.88 15.49 -6.87
CA MET A 85 -10.23 14.60 -7.99
C MET A 85 -11.34 13.62 -7.62
N SER A 86 -12.25 13.38 -8.56
CA SER A 86 -13.19 12.26 -8.46
C SER A 86 -12.46 10.91 -8.59
N GLN A 87 -13.06 9.81 -8.12
CA GLN A 87 -12.47 8.48 -8.33
C GLN A 87 -12.25 8.17 -9.81
N ARG A 88 -13.17 8.59 -10.69
CA ARG A 88 -13.06 8.34 -12.13
C ARG A 88 -11.87 9.07 -12.73
N ASP A 89 -11.65 10.31 -12.30
CA ASP A 89 -10.58 11.16 -12.77
C ASP A 89 -9.21 10.68 -12.30
N PHE A 90 -9.12 10.36 -11.01
CA PHE A 90 -7.87 9.85 -10.44
C PHE A 90 -7.49 8.49 -11.07
N ALA A 91 -8.45 7.58 -11.22
CA ALA A 91 -8.23 6.31 -11.90
C ALA A 91 -7.75 6.50 -13.34
N ASP A 92 -8.40 7.40 -14.09
CA ASP A 92 -8.04 7.76 -15.46
C ASP A 92 -6.60 8.30 -15.55
N VAL A 93 -6.23 9.26 -14.71
CA VAL A 93 -4.88 9.84 -14.65
C VAL A 93 -3.82 8.79 -14.33
N LEU A 94 -4.10 7.89 -13.39
CA LEU A 94 -3.18 6.82 -12.99
C LEU A 94 -3.18 5.60 -13.93
N GLY A 95 -4.02 5.60 -14.97
CA GLY A 95 -4.07 4.54 -15.97
C GLY A 95 -4.71 3.24 -15.45
N MET A 96 -5.66 3.32 -14.52
CA MET A 96 -6.41 2.17 -14.01
C MET A 96 -7.91 2.34 -14.21
N SER A 97 -8.67 1.24 -14.10
CA SER A 97 -10.14 1.33 -14.19
C SER A 97 -10.73 1.99 -12.93
N HIS A 98 -11.85 2.70 -13.09
CA HIS A 98 -12.59 3.26 -11.95
C HIS A 98 -12.99 2.19 -10.93
N ALA A 99 -13.41 1.01 -11.40
CA ALA A 99 -13.74 -0.13 -10.53
C ALA A 99 -12.53 -0.62 -9.72
N THR A 100 -11.33 -0.61 -10.32
CA THR A 100 -10.09 -0.98 -9.63
C THR A 100 -9.81 -0.03 -8.46
N LEU A 101 -9.87 1.28 -8.68
CA LEU A 101 -9.66 2.27 -7.60
C LEU A 101 -10.74 2.15 -6.53
N CYS A 102 -12.01 2.04 -6.92
CA CYS A 102 -13.13 1.89 -5.99
C CYS A 102 -12.94 0.70 -5.05
N ARG A 103 -12.46 -0.44 -5.57
CA ARG A 103 -12.13 -1.62 -4.75
C ARG A 103 -11.02 -1.35 -3.73
N TYR A 104 -9.98 -0.62 -4.11
CA TYR A 104 -8.87 -0.34 -3.20
C TYR A 104 -9.25 0.66 -2.11
N GLU A 105 -9.95 1.74 -2.46
CA GLU A 105 -10.53 2.66 -1.47
C GLU A 105 -11.60 1.98 -0.59
N GLY A 106 -12.17 0.87 -1.05
CA GLY A 106 -13.11 0.02 -0.31
C GLY A 106 -12.47 -1.10 0.50
N GLY A 107 -11.14 -1.16 0.63
CA GLY A 107 -10.47 -2.14 1.51
C GLY A 107 -9.79 -3.31 0.81
N ALA A 108 -9.97 -3.52 -0.49
CA ALA A 108 -9.30 -4.62 -1.19
C ALA A 108 -7.79 -4.40 -1.29
N LEU A 109 -7.00 -5.47 -1.14
CA LEU A 109 -5.54 -5.38 -1.24
C LEU A 109 -5.08 -5.01 -2.66
N GLN A 110 -4.36 -3.90 -2.76
CA GLN A 110 -3.71 -3.46 -3.98
C GLN A 110 -2.54 -4.35 -4.40
N THR A 111 -2.10 -4.18 -5.65
CA THR A 111 -0.83 -4.72 -6.12
C THR A 111 0.30 -3.76 -5.76
N GLU A 112 1.53 -4.25 -5.66
CA GLU A 112 2.73 -3.42 -5.47
C GLU A 112 2.87 -2.34 -6.55
N HIS A 113 2.51 -2.69 -7.79
CA HIS A 113 2.52 -1.76 -8.91
C HIS A 113 1.55 -0.58 -8.69
N HIS A 114 0.27 -0.86 -8.41
CA HIS A 114 -0.70 0.21 -8.15
C HIS A 114 -0.35 1.00 -6.88
N ASN A 115 0.18 0.33 -5.85
CA ASN A 115 0.67 1.01 -4.66
C ASN A 115 1.76 2.04 -4.99
N SER A 116 2.72 1.65 -5.82
CA SER A 116 3.78 2.55 -6.29
C SER A 116 3.19 3.75 -7.04
N THR A 117 2.17 3.56 -7.87
CA THR A 117 1.50 4.65 -8.58
C THR A 117 0.80 5.62 -7.62
N PHE A 118 0.13 5.11 -6.58
CA PHE A 118 -0.45 5.94 -5.52
C PHE A 118 0.61 6.72 -4.74
N ILE A 119 1.72 6.07 -4.38
CA ILE A 119 2.85 6.74 -3.73
C ILE A 119 3.41 7.85 -4.62
N LEU A 120 3.60 7.61 -5.92
CA LEU A 120 4.05 8.66 -6.85
C LEU A 120 3.06 9.82 -6.91
N ALA A 121 1.75 9.55 -6.85
CA ALA A 121 0.71 10.58 -6.81
C ALA A 121 0.77 11.45 -5.56
N THR A 122 1.44 11.04 -4.47
CA THR A 122 1.70 11.94 -3.31
C THR A 122 2.61 13.11 -3.66
N THR A 123 3.35 13.03 -4.78
CA THR A 123 4.26 14.08 -5.24
C THR A 123 3.59 14.90 -6.35
N PRO A 124 3.23 16.18 -6.10
CA PRO A 124 2.49 16.99 -7.07
C PRO A 124 3.14 17.05 -8.46
N ASN A 125 4.48 17.18 -8.52
CA ASN A 125 5.20 17.23 -9.80
C ASN A 125 5.09 15.93 -10.61
N ALA A 126 5.03 14.77 -9.94
CA ALA A 126 4.86 13.49 -10.61
C ALA A 126 3.46 13.37 -11.19
N LEU A 127 2.43 13.72 -10.40
CA LEU A 127 1.04 13.72 -10.86
C LEU A 127 0.82 14.75 -11.98
N HIS A 128 1.37 15.95 -11.85
CA HIS A 128 1.33 17.00 -12.87
C HIS A 128 1.82 16.47 -14.22
N LYS A 129 2.95 15.76 -14.23
CA LYS A 129 3.50 15.19 -15.47
C LYS A 129 2.52 14.20 -16.13
N LEU A 130 1.86 13.34 -15.36
CA LEU A 130 0.86 12.40 -15.88
C LEU A 130 -0.35 13.11 -16.47
N VAL A 131 -0.90 14.09 -15.75
CA VAL A 131 -2.04 14.89 -16.23
C VAL A 131 -1.67 15.69 -17.47
N TYR A 132 -0.49 16.31 -17.48
CA TYR A 132 -0.01 17.12 -18.60
C TYR A 132 0.14 16.30 -19.88
N MET A 133 0.64 15.06 -19.77
CA MET A 133 0.71 14.16 -20.93
C MET A 133 -0.66 13.84 -21.52
N LYS A 134 -1.69 13.65 -20.67
CA LYS A 134 -3.07 13.46 -21.13
C LYS A 134 -3.65 14.72 -21.75
N PHE A 135 -3.41 15.88 -21.13
CA PHE A 135 -3.82 17.17 -21.69
C PHE A 135 -3.22 17.39 -23.08
N GLN A 136 -1.92 17.15 -23.27
CA GLN A 136 -1.27 17.30 -24.57
C GLN A 136 -1.82 16.35 -25.64
N ALA A 137 -2.26 15.16 -25.24
CA ALA A 137 -2.84 14.19 -26.17
C ALA A 137 -4.28 14.52 -26.58
N THR A 138 -5.07 15.17 -25.70
CA THR A 138 -6.52 15.35 -25.92
C THR A 138 -6.99 16.80 -26.02
N GLY A 139 -6.23 17.77 -25.53
CA GLY A 139 -6.63 19.18 -25.40
C GLY A 139 -7.89 19.38 -24.55
N ASN A 140 -8.16 18.51 -23.57
CA ASN A 140 -9.43 18.51 -22.85
C ASN A 140 -9.35 19.39 -21.60
N GLU A 141 -10.26 20.36 -21.49
CA GLU A 141 -10.40 21.32 -20.38
C GLU A 141 -10.44 20.65 -19.00
N LYS A 142 -10.99 19.43 -18.92
CA LYS A 142 -10.99 18.61 -17.71
C LYS A 142 -9.57 18.46 -17.12
N TYR A 143 -8.55 18.21 -17.95
CA TYR A 143 -7.18 18.03 -17.48
C TYR A 143 -6.50 19.36 -17.16
N GLU A 144 -6.92 20.45 -17.78
CA GLU A 144 -6.46 21.81 -17.43
C GLU A 144 -6.85 22.16 -15.99
N ASN A 145 -8.13 21.95 -15.64
CA ASN A 145 -8.62 22.12 -14.27
C ASN A 145 -7.86 21.26 -13.24
N MET A 146 -7.45 20.06 -13.63
CA MET A 146 -6.61 19.20 -12.77
C MET A 146 -5.21 19.77 -12.57
N LEU A 147 -4.59 20.33 -13.60
CA LEU A 147 -3.27 20.94 -13.51
C LEU A 147 -3.29 22.15 -12.56
N GLU A 148 -4.32 22.97 -12.63
CA GLU A 148 -4.52 24.10 -11.70
C GLU A 148 -4.63 23.63 -10.25
N ASN A 149 -5.44 22.60 -9.99
CA ASN A 149 -5.56 22.01 -8.65
C ASN A 149 -4.22 21.48 -8.13
N ILE A 150 -3.45 20.80 -8.98
CA ILE A 150 -2.13 20.28 -8.61
C ILE A 150 -1.14 21.41 -8.32
N ALA A 151 -1.14 22.47 -9.14
CA ALA A 151 -0.28 23.63 -8.94
C ALA A 151 -0.58 24.35 -7.62
N ARG A 152 -1.87 24.49 -7.27
CA ARG A 152 -2.30 25.03 -5.98
C ARG A 152 -1.74 24.20 -4.82
N VAL A 153 -1.95 22.88 -4.84
CA VAL A 153 -1.43 21.95 -3.81
C VAL A 153 0.10 22.04 -3.70
N ALA A 154 0.80 22.12 -4.83
CA ALA A 154 2.26 22.26 -4.83
C ALA A 154 2.72 23.57 -4.17
N GLY A 155 2.02 24.68 -4.43
CA GLY A 155 2.26 25.98 -3.78
C GLY A 155 1.99 25.92 -2.27
N ASP A 156 0.88 25.31 -1.86
CA ASP A 156 0.52 25.14 -0.44
C ASP A 156 1.61 24.35 0.32
N ILE A 157 2.11 23.24 -0.26
CA ILE A 157 3.20 22.43 0.31
C ILE A 157 4.51 23.23 0.40
N HIS A 158 4.87 23.98 -0.65
CA HIS A 158 6.06 24.81 -0.64
C HIS A 158 6.01 25.86 0.48
N ASN A 159 4.86 26.51 0.66
CA ASN A 159 4.66 27.51 1.71
C ASN A 159 4.76 26.91 3.12
N LEU A 160 4.18 25.73 3.35
CA LEU A 160 4.32 24.99 4.62
C LEU A 160 5.80 24.64 4.90
N SER A 161 6.53 24.15 3.90
CA SER A 161 7.95 23.78 4.06
C SER A 161 8.88 24.97 4.30
N SER A 162 8.47 26.18 3.88
CA SER A 162 9.23 27.42 4.04
C SER A 162 9.14 28.00 5.46
N ASN A 163 8.14 27.59 6.25
CA ASN A 163 8.05 27.89 7.67
C ASN A 163 8.93 26.90 8.46
N LYS A 164 10.12 27.34 8.88
CA LYS A 164 11.19 26.53 9.50
C LYS A 164 10.79 25.63 10.68
N SER A 165 9.67 25.87 11.37
CA SER A 165 9.18 25.02 12.46
C SER A 165 8.58 23.70 11.96
N ASP A 166 7.88 23.74 10.83
CA ASP A 166 7.03 22.63 10.38
C ASP A 166 7.82 21.64 9.53
N HIS A 167 8.94 22.08 8.95
CA HIS A 167 9.85 21.21 8.18
C HIS A 167 10.42 20.07 9.05
N LEU A 168 10.72 20.32 10.33
CA LEU A 168 11.24 19.29 11.23
C LEU A 168 10.15 18.27 11.63
N GLU A 169 8.91 18.74 11.74
CA GLU A 169 7.74 17.93 12.09
C GLU A 169 7.26 17.11 10.89
N LEU A 170 7.28 17.67 9.68
CA LEU A 170 7.01 16.96 8.42
C LEU A 170 8.06 15.89 8.10
N GLU A 171 9.34 16.16 8.34
CA GLU A 171 10.42 15.16 8.24
C GLU A 171 10.22 14.03 9.26
N ARG A 172 9.84 14.37 10.49
CA ARG A 172 9.53 13.40 11.54
C ARG A 172 8.30 12.55 11.20
N MET A 173 7.22 13.18 10.75
CA MET A 173 6.00 12.50 10.30
C MET A 173 6.27 11.63 9.07
N ARG A 174 7.10 12.07 8.11
CA ARG A 174 7.55 11.23 6.97
C ARG A 174 8.39 10.05 7.44
N GLY A 175 9.26 10.21 8.43
CA GLY A 175 10.04 9.13 9.03
C GLY A 175 9.20 8.11 9.79
N GLU A 176 8.11 8.56 10.42
CA GLU A 176 7.14 7.73 11.14
C GLU A 176 6.17 7.02 10.17
N LEU A 177 5.68 7.71 9.11
CA LEU A 177 4.82 7.12 8.06
C LEU A 177 5.55 6.09 7.21
N LEU A 178 6.85 6.28 6.95
CA LEU A 178 7.64 5.37 6.13
C LEU A 178 8.12 4.13 6.88
N GLY A 179 8.03 4.05 8.22
CA GLY A 179 8.48 2.87 8.98
C GLY A 179 9.93 2.43 8.71
N TYR A 180 10.72 3.26 8.02
CA TYR A 180 12.12 2.99 7.64
C TYR A 180 13.10 3.57 8.64
N THR A 181 12.66 3.83 9.88
CA THR A 181 13.57 4.11 10.99
C THR A 181 13.83 2.83 11.78
N ASN A 182 14.92 2.17 11.39
CA ASN A 182 15.82 1.45 12.29
C ASN A 182 15.36 0.09 12.86
N LYS A 183 15.30 -0.95 12.00
CA LYS A 183 15.51 -2.37 12.42
C LYS A 183 16.86 -2.95 11.99
N PHE A 184 17.81 -2.10 11.54
CA PHE A 184 19.23 -2.45 11.35
C PHE A 184 20.10 -1.76 12.41
N SER A 185 19.78 -1.93 13.69
CA SER A 185 20.74 -1.66 14.77
C SER A 185 20.44 -2.52 15.99
N LYS A 186 20.60 -3.84 15.84
CA LYS A 186 20.88 -4.76 16.98
C LYS A 186 21.29 -6.15 16.47
N THR A 187 22.47 -6.21 15.86
CA THR A 187 23.39 -7.35 16.05
C THR A 187 24.81 -6.80 16.06
N GLN A 188 25.46 -7.01 17.20
CA GLN A 188 26.85 -6.68 17.47
C GLN A 188 27.82 -7.38 16.51
N SER A 189 28.93 -6.69 16.24
CA SER A 189 30.28 -7.26 16.17
C SER A 189 30.60 -8.25 15.05
N ILE A 190 30.97 -7.74 13.87
CA ILE A 190 32.17 -8.16 13.11
C ILE A 190 32.63 -6.86 12.39
N GLY A 191 33.68 -6.17 12.82
CA GLY A 191 35.06 -6.61 12.67
C GLY A 191 35.60 -6.19 11.30
N THR A 192 36.02 -4.92 11.19
CA THR A 192 37.15 -4.44 10.38
C THR A 192 37.40 -5.10 9.01
N HIS A 193 36.93 -4.48 7.92
CA HIS A 193 37.55 -4.37 6.58
C HIS A 193 36.45 -4.21 5.53
N VAL A 194 36.25 -3.00 4.96
CA VAL A 194 36.18 -2.71 3.51
C VAL A 194 36.04 -1.18 3.38
N THR A 195 37.15 -0.47 3.59
CA THR A 195 37.35 0.90 3.07
C THR A 195 38.70 0.94 2.37
N LYS A 196 38.78 0.24 1.24
CA LYS A 196 39.86 0.35 0.24
C LYS A 196 39.47 -0.49 -0.96
N LEU A 197 38.70 0.08 -1.89
CA LEU A 197 38.58 -0.42 -3.27
C LEU A 197 37.82 0.57 -4.19
N LEU A 198 38.10 1.88 -4.03
CA LEU A 198 37.75 2.90 -5.04
C LEU A 198 38.94 3.81 -5.33
N SER A 199 40.11 3.20 -5.57
CA SER A 199 41.22 3.89 -6.24
C SER A 199 41.96 2.94 -7.18
N GLY A 200 41.67 3.11 -8.48
CA GLY A 200 42.58 2.79 -9.57
C GLY A 200 42.62 1.34 -10.05
N LYS A 201 41.96 1.06 -11.18
CA LYS A 201 42.61 0.73 -12.46
C LYS A 201 41.58 0.33 -13.53
N HIS A 202 41.78 0.88 -14.72
CA HIS A 202 41.08 0.59 -15.97
C HIS A 202 40.87 -0.91 -16.23
N ILE A 203 39.65 -1.28 -16.65
CA ILE A 203 39.42 -2.48 -17.47
C ILE A 203 38.59 -2.06 -18.68
N LYS A 204 39.16 -2.31 -19.86
CA LYS A 204 38.63 -2.00 -21.19
C LYS A 204 37.41 -2.86 -21.49
N ILE A 205 36.36 -2.25 -22.03
CA ILE A 205 35.22 -2.95 -22.63
C ILE A 205 35.57 -3.18 -24.10
N HIS A 206 35.70 -4.43 -24.53
CA HIS A 206 35.65 -4.79 -25.95
C HIS A 206 34.58 -5.84 -26.18
N GLU A 207 33.90 -5.65 -27.30
CA GLU A 207 32.82 -6.40 -27.90
C GLU A 207 33.00 -7.93 -27.86
N ASP A 208 31.90 -8.66 -27.62
CA ASP A 208 31.43 -9.58 -28.67
C ASP A 208 29.95 -9.97 -28.52
N ARG A 209 29.09 -9.33 -29.33
CA ARG A 209 27.72 -9.77 -29.62
C ARG A 209 27.78 -10.89 -30.66
N ARG A 210 27.93 -12.15 -30.21
CA ARG A 210 27.49 -13.36 -30.94
C ARG A 210 27.87 -14.61 -30.14
N LYS A 211 27.02 -15.07 -29.20
CA LYS A 211 27.03 -16.46 -28.68
C LYS A 211 25.93 -16.85 -27.67
N VAL A 212 24.77 -16.18 -27.65
CA VAL A 212 23.59 -16.68 -26.88
C VAL A 212 22.36 -16.80 -27.78
N MET A 213 22.58 -17.27 -29.01
CA MET A 213 21.54 -17.72 -29.94
C MET A 213 21.99 -19.02 -30.61
N SER A 214 22.12 -20.07 -29.80
CA SER A 214 22.13 -21.46 -30.23
C SER A 214 22.03 -22.31 -28.98
N ASN A 215 20.83 -22.82 -28.67
CA ASN A 215 20.54 -24.06 -27.91
C ASN A 215 19.19 -24.05 -27.18
N PHE A 216 18.13 -23.48 -27.79
CA PHE A 216 16.77 -23.85 -27.41
C PHE A 216 15.94 -24.06 -28.68
N LYS A 217 16.05 -25.26 -29.25
CA LYS A 217 15.05 -25.83 -30.16
C LYS A 217 14.71 -27.23 -29.65
N GLY A 218 13.44 -27.38 -29.28
CA GLY A 218 12.65 -28.58 -29.48
C GLY A 218 12.66 -29.61 -28.35
N GLU A 219 11.61 -29.61 -27.54
CA GLU A 219 10.76 -30.79 -27.39
C GLU A 219 9.31 -30.37 -27.08
N SER A 220 8.42 -30.97 -27.84
CA SER A 220 7.01 -30.68 -28.03
C SER A 220 6.13 -31.58 -27.15
N GLY A 221 5.02 -31.06 -26.62
CA GLY A 221 3.96 -31.92 -26.07
C GLY A 221 2.85 -31.20 -25.32
N TRP A 222 1.93 -30.55 -26.04
CA TRP A 222 0.58 -30.26 -25.53
C TRP A 222 -0.43 -30.96 -26.43
N LYS A 223 -1.17 -31.92 -25.85
CA LYS A 223 -2.35 -32.52 -26.45
C LYS A 223 -3.59 -31.72 -26.04
N VAL A 224 -4.49 -31.64 -27.01
CA VAL A 224 -5.81 -30.99 -27.12
C VAL A 224 -6.65 -31.07 -25.86
#